data_AF-A0A2K8VDW0-F1
#
_entry.id   AF-A0A2K8VDW0-F1
#
_cell.length_a   1.000
_cell.length_b   1.000
_cell.length_c   1.000
_cell.angle_alpha   90.00
_cell.angle_beta   90.00
_cell.angle_gamma   90.00
#
_symmetry.space_group_name_H-M   'P 1'
#
loop_
_entity.id
_entity.type
_entity.pdbx_description
1 polymer ?
#
loop_
_entity_poly.entity_id
_entity_poly.type
_entity_poly.pdbx_seq_one_letter_code
_entity_poly.pdbx_strand_id
1 'polypeptide(L)'
;MKLVDKIKSFPEWLLITLSILLILILVVISFKTNLKKFEELSKTYLTFLDKEYKENIQLTKTASSNFLKDDQVNILLKKISIIEVNKSLHIDLIQKLSKNKYALFTMFPFMSAITAILVFLIIQQGWSSCNNYLKAYFILFTTLTSLIGIYPEVYKQTDGISKHTKSFLDYKNLQKTIFNYSITAPIIEKDSITFDRFLDNINTQERKLITLIFDIEKKSLDKEIFNSVNGNK
;
A
#
# COMPACT_ATOMS: atom_id res chain seq x y z
N MET A 1 49.32 19.27 -10.15
CA MET A 1 50.19 18.10 -9.90
C MET A 1 50.12 17.59 -8.45
N LYS A 2 50.21 18.44 -7.40
CA LYS A 2 50.21 18.04 -5.98
C LYS A 2 49.00 17.22 -5.44
N LEU A 3 47.86 17.22 -6.12
CA LEU A 3 46.64 16.53 -5.65
C LEU A 3 46.62 15.05 -6.05
N VAL A 4 47.12 14.72 -7.24
CA VAL A 4 47.16 13.34 -7.78
C VAL A 4 48.19 12.50 -7.01
N ASP A 5 49.34 13.08 -6.68
CA ASP A 5 50.38 12.39 -5.91
C ASP A 5 49.95 12.14 -4.45
N LYS A 6 49.11 13.02 -3.89
CA LYS A 6 48.49 12.82 -2.57
C LYS A 6 47.41 11.75 -2.56
N ILE A 7 46.73 11.51 -3.69
CA ILE A 7 45.70 10.47 -3.81
C ILE A 7 46.36 9.08 -3.86
N LYS A 8 47.54 8.95 -4.49
CA LYS A 8 48.30 7.69 -4.53
C LYS A 8 48.86 7.23 -3.18
N SER A 9 48.99 8.12 -2.19
CA SER A 9 49.44 7.76 -0.85
C SER A 9 48.33 7.22 0.06
N PHE A 10 47.06 7.27 -0.37
CA PHE A 10 45.98 6.68 0.41
C PHE A 10 45.94 5.17 0.24
N PRO A 11 45.75 4.41 1.33
CA PRO A 11 45.62 2.98 1.21
C PRO A 11 44.31 2.63 0.47
N GLU A 12 44.37 1.65 -0.43
CA GLU A 12 43.28 1.29 -1.35
C GLU A 12 41.95 0.99 -0.62
N TRP A 13 42.01 0.42 0.58
CA TRP A 13 40.82 0.14 1.40
C TRP A 13 40.05 1.42 1.80
N LEU A 14 40.77 2.54 1.99
CA LEU A 14 40.16 3.81 2.35
C LEU A 14 39.43 4.41 1.15
N LEU A 15 40.00 4.30 -0.05
CA LEU A 15 39.33 4.71 -1.29
C LEU A 15 38.05 3.90 -1.52
N ILE A 16 38.09 2.57 -1.35
CA ILE A 16 36.91 1.70 -1.46
C ILE A 16 35.84 2.12 -0.45
N THR A 17 36.23 2.36 0.80
CA THR A 17 35.30 2.76 1.87
C THR A 17 34.63 4.10 1.55
N LEU A 18 35.41 5.09 1.08
CA LEU A 18 34.88 6.39 0.67
C LEU A 18 33.94 6.27 -0.54
N SER A 19 34.24 5.41 -1.52
CA SER A 19 33.37 5.16 -2.67
C SER A 19 32.04 4.53 -2.25
N ILE A 20 32.06 3.52 -1.38
CA ILE A 20 30.85 2.90 -0.83
C ILE A 20 30.03 3.95 -0.07
N LEU A 21 30.66 4.75 0.77
CA LEU A 21 30.00 5.82 1.53
C LEU A 21 29.33 6.84 0.59
N LEU A 22 30.03 7.27 -0.47
CA LEU A 22 29.49 8.19 -1.46
C LEU A 22 28.27 7.60 -2.17
N ILE A 23 28.33 6.33 -2.57
CA ILE A 23 27.18 5.63 -3.18
C ILE A 23 26.01 5.59 -2.19
N LEU A 24 26.24 5.23 -0.93
CA LEU A 24 25.20 5.21 0.10
C LEU A 24 24.55 6.59 0.30
N ILE A 25 25.34 7.66 0.30
CA ILE A 25 24.82 9.04 0.39
C ILE A 25 23.92 9.35 -0.82
N LEU A 26 24.37 9.02 -2.04
CA LEU A 26 23.57 9.21 -3.25
C LEU A 26 22.27 8.41 -3.22
N VAL A 27 22.30 7.17 -2.72
CA VAL A 27 21.11 6.33 -2.53
C VAL A 27 20.14 6.98 -1.55
N VAL A 28 20.63 7.47 -0.40
CA VAL A 28 19.79 8.14 0.60
C VAL A 28 19.17 9.42 0.03
N ILE A 29 19.93 10.21 -0.74
CA ILE A 29 19.42 11.43 -1.39
C ILE A 29 18.35 11.09 -2.43
N SER A 30 18.63 10.12 -3.31
CA SER A 30 17.68 9.64 -4.33
C SER A 30 16.40 9.13 -3.67
N PHE A 31 16.54 8.32 -2.63
CA PHE A 31 15.44 7.78 -1.84
C PHE A 31 14.57 8.89 -1.23
N LYS A 32 15.18 9.84 -0.51
CA LYS A 32 14.46 10.98 0.09
C LYS A 32 13.72 11.81 -0.96
N THR A 33 14.37 12.07 -2.09
CA THR A 33 13.79 12.88 -3.17
C THR A 33 12.57 12.20 -3.78
N ASN A 34 12.66 10.90 -4.07
CA ASN A 34 11.54 10.16 -4.63
C ASN A 34 10.41 9.95 -3.62
N LEU A 35 10.74 9.76 -2.34
CA LEU A 35 9.75 9.64 -1.27
C LEU A 35 8.96 10.94 -1.09
N LYS A 36 9.62 12.10 -1.19
CA LYS A 36 8.95 13.40 -1.18
C LYS A 36 8.00 13.56 -2.38
N LYS A 37 8.44 13.22 -3.59
CA LYS A 37 7.59 13.25 -4.80
C LYS A 37 6.36 12.36 -4.65
N PHE A 38 6.53 11.16 -4.09
CA PHE A 38 5.43 10.25 -3.82
C PHE A 38 4.43 10.85 -2.81
N GLU A 39 4.91 11.49 -1.74
CA GLU A 39 4.05 12.14 -0.75
C GLU A 39 3.27 13.33 -1.34
N GLU A 40 3.88 14.12 -2.22
CA GLU A 40 3.20 15.22 -2.93
C GLU A 40 2.10 14.72 -3.87
N LEU A 41 2.38 13.66 -4.65
CA LEU A 41 1.38 13.00 -5.49
C LEU A 41 0.24 12.40 -4.68
N SER A 42 0.57 11.71 -3.58
CA SER A 42 -0.41 11.14 -2.66
C SER A 42 -1.35 12.20 -2.09
N LYS A 43 -0.81 13.33 -1.58
CA LYS A 43 -1.61 14.45 -1.08
C LYS A 43 -2.54 15.01 -2.14
N THR A 44 -2.04 15.20 -3.36
CA THR A 44 -2.84 15.71 -4.49
C THR A 44 -3.99 14.77 -4.85
N TYR A 45 -3.74 13.47 -4.78
CA TYR A 45 -4.78 12.47 -5.03
C TYR A 45 -5.83 12.41 -3.91
N LEU A 46 -5.41 12.52 -2.64
CA LEU A 46 -6.33 12.57 -1.49
C LEU A 46 -7.22 13.82 -1.51
N THR A 47 -6.69 14.98 -1.88
CA THR A 47 -7.50 16.21 -1.99
C THR A 47 -8.52 16.12 -3.12
N PHE A 48 -8.16 15.48 -4.24
CA PHE A 48 -9.10 15.18 -5.33
C PHE A 48 -10.25 14.28 -4.84
N LEU A 49 -9.96 13.24 -4.06
CA LEU A 49 -10.97 12.32 -3.54
C LEU A 49 -11.88 12.96 -2.48
N ASP A 50 -11.34 13.79 -1.59
CA ASP A 50 -12.15 14.56 -0.62
C ASP A 50 -13.13 15.49 -1.35
N LYS A 51 -12.68 16.12 -2.45
CA LYS A 51 -13.54 16.92 -3.30
C LYS A 51 -14.64 16.07 -3.96
N GLU A 52 -14.28 14.95 -4.58
CA GLU A 52 -15.23 14.01 -5.20
C GLU A 52 -16.30 13.53 -4.18
N TYR A 53 -15.88 13.21 -2.95
CA TYR A 53 -16.79 12.81 -1.88
C TYR A 53 -17.82 13.90 -1.51
N LYS A 54 -17.36 15.14 -1.30
CA LYS A 54 -18.25 16.26 -0.95
C LYS A 54 -19.27 16.54 -2.06
N GLU A 55 -18.82 16.52 -3.32
CA GLU A 55 -19.70 16.66 -4.48
C GLU A 55 -20.73 15.52 -4.54
N ASN A 56 -20.31 14.27 -4.35
CA ASN A 56 -21.22 13.12 -4.36
C ASN A 56 -22.26 13.16 -3.24
N ILE A 57 -21.89 13.62 -2.04
CA ILE A 57 -22.86 13.82 -0.94
C ILE A 57 -23.90 14.87 -1.32
N GLN A 58 -23.46 16.01 -1.85
CA GLN A 58 -24.37 17.10 -2.22
C GLN A 58 -25.32 16.67 -3.33
N LEU A 59 -24.80 16.01 -4.37
CA LEU A 59 -25.60 15.48 -5.48
C LEU A 59 -26.59 14.42 -4.99
N THR A 60 -26.16 13.51 -4.12
CA THR A 60 -27.04 12.47 -3.56
C THR A 60 -28.15 13.09 -2.72
N LYS A 61 -27.83 14.06 -1.86
CA LYS A 61 -28.81 14.77 -1.04
C LYS A 61 -29.88 15.43 -1.90
N THR A 62 -29.47 16.20 -2.91
CA THR A 62 -30.37 16.91 -3.84
C THR A 62 -31.23 15.93 -4.65
N ALA A 63 -30.65 14.84 -5.14
CA ALA A 63 -31.39 13.82 -5.89
C ALA A 63 -32.43 13.13 -5.01
N SER A 64 -32.03 12.74 -3.81
CA SER A 64 -32.87 11.96 -2.89
C SER A 64 -34.02 12.78 -2.31
N SER A 65 -33.80 14.06 -1.98
CA SER A 65 -34.82 14.92 -1.34
C SER A 65 -36.06 15.15 -2.19
N ASN A 66 -35.97 14.92 -3.49
CA ASN A 66 -37.10 15.09 -4.42
C ASN A 66 -38.07 13.90 -4.39
N PHE A 67 -37.63 12.74 -3.90
CA PHE A 67 -38.36 11.47 -4.08
C PHE A 67 -38.44 10.60 -2.83
N LEU A 68 -37.50 10.75 -1.90
CA LEU A 68 -37.44 9.97 -0.66
C LEU A 68 -37.86 10.81 0.54
N LYS A 69 -38.30 10.14 1.61
CA LYS A 69 -38.58 10.80 2.89
C LYS A 69 -37.27 11.27 3.54
N ASP A 70 -37.32 12.36 4.30
CA ASP A 70 -36.14 12.92 4.97
C ASP A 70 -35.35 11.89 5.80
N ASP A 71 -36.05 10.99 6.52
CA ASP A 71 -35.41 9.91 7.28
C ASP A 71 -34.62 8.94 6.39
N GLN A 72 -35.17 8.60 5.21
CA GLN A 72 -34.50 7.73 4.23
C GLN A 72 -33.27 8.43 3.63
N VAL A 73 -33.39 9.73 3.32
CA VAL A 73 -32.25 10.54 2.86
C VAL A 73 -31.14 10.54 3.90
N ASN A 74 -31.47 10.78 5.17
CA ASN A 74 -30.50 10.79 6.26
C ASN A 74 -29.80 9.43 6.45
N ILE A 75 -30.54 8.32 6.29
CA ILE A 75 -29.96 6.96 6.33
C ILE A 75 -28.96 6.77 5.17
N LEU A 76 -29.30 7.18 3.94
CA LEU A 76 -28.40 7.06 2.79
C LEU A 76 -27.15 7.92 2.96
N LEU A 77 -27.28 9.15 3.45
CA LEU A 77 -26.14 10.03 3.70
C LEU A 77 -25.21 9.45 4.78
N LYS A 78 -25.77 8.92 5.87
CA LYS A 78 -24.99 8.21 6.89
C LYS A 78 -24.25 7.01 6.29
N LYS A 79 -24.90 6.26 5.40
CA LYS A 79 -24.27 5.12 4.72
C LYS A 79 -23.16 5.53 3.77
N ILE A 80 -23.33 6.59 2.99
CA ILE A 80 -22.27 7.14 2.13
C ILE A 80 -21.06 7.55 2.97
N SER A 81 -21.28 8.17 4.13
CA SER A 81 -20.20 8.57 5.04
C SER A 81 -19.42 7.36 5.58
N ILE A 82 -20.11 6.30 6.03
CA ILE A 82 -19.45 5.07 6.50
C ILE A 82 -18.65 4.41 5.35
N ILE A 83 -19.24 4.33 4.16
CA ILE A 83 -18.57 3.79 2.98
C ILE A 83 -17.33 4.63 2.63
N GLU A 84 -17.39 5.96 2.74
CA GLU A 84 -16.24 6.83 2.49
C GLU A 84 -15.10 6.55 3.46
N VAL A 85 -15.39 6.43 4.75
CA VAL A 85 -14.39 6.12 5.77
C VAL A 85 -13.73 4.77 5.46
N ASN A 86 -14.50 3.74 5.11
CA ASN A 86 -13.94 2.44 4.78
C ASN A 86 -13.13 2.48 3.47
N LYS A 87 -13.60 3.21 2.47
CA LYS A 87 -12.89 3.44 1.20
C LYS A 87 -11.56 4.15 1.44
N SER A 88 -11.51 5.15 2.32
CA SER A 88 -10.28 5.88 2.63
C SER A 88 -9.27 5.01 3.38
N LEU A 89 -9.71 4.12 4.27
CA LEU A 89 -8.79 3.16 4.91
C LEU A 89 -8.05 2.30 3.87
N HIS A 90 -8.73 1.85 2.81
CA HIS A 90 -8.07 1.12 1.72
C HIS A 90 -7.04 1.97 0.98
N ILE A 91 -7.30 3.26 0.77
CA ILE A 91 -6.35 4.12 0.09
C ILE A 91 -5.08 4.34 0.90
N ASP A 92 -5.21 4.49 2.22
CA ASP A 92 -4.09 4.65 3.13
C ASP A 92 -3.20 3.41 3.13
N LEU A 93 -3.82 2.22 3.07
CA LEU A 93 -3.11 0.95 2.96
C LEU A 93 -2.40 0.81 1.62
N ILE A 94 -3.06 1.15 0.50
CA ILE A 94 -2.42 1.18 -0.83
C ILE A 94 -1.21 2.10 -0.82
N GLN A 95 -1.33 3.31 -0.24
CA GLN A 95 -0.24 4.27 -0.18
C GLN A 95 0.93 3.78 0.66
N LYS A 96 0.67 3.21 1.86
CA LYS A 96 1.72 2.64 2.72
C LYS A 96 2.45 1.49 2.03
N LEU A 97 1.72 0.55 1.44
CA LEU A 97 2.31 -0.58 0.73
C LEU A 97 3.08 -0.12 -0.51
N SER A 98 2.54 0.83 -1.28
CA SER A 98 3.21 1.37 -2.47
C SER A 98 4.48 2.15 -2.11
N LYS A 99 4.47 2.93 -1.02
CA LYS A 99 5.64 3.64 -0.50
C LYS A 99 6.75 2.65 -0.12
N ASN A 100 6.41 1.61 0.62
CA ASN A 100 7.38 0.58 1.02
C ASN A 100 7.89 -0.22 -0.17
N LYS A 101 7.02 -0.61 -1.09
CA LYS A 101 7.40 -1.31 -2.32
C LYS A 101 8.36 -0.48 -3.14
N TYR A 102 8.00 0.78 -3.41
CA TYR A 102 8.84 1.69 -4.16
C TYR A 102 10.20 1.93 -3.50
N ALA A 103 10.25 2.03 -2.17
CA ALA A 103 11.50 2.12 -1.41
C ALA A 103 12.44 0.95 -1.70
N LEU A 104 11.91 -0.28 -1.59
CA LEU A 104 12.67 -1.51 -1.80
C LEU A 104 13.13 -1.64 -3.25
N PHE A 105 12.25 -1.39 -4.22
CA PHE A 105 12.59 -1.40 -5.65
C PHE A 105 13.65 -0.36 -6.01
N THR A 106 13.66 0.79 -5.32
CA THR A 106 14.70 1.81 -5.53
C THR A 106 16.03 1.38 -4.91
N MET A 107 16.02 0.80 -3.71
CA MET A 107 17.25 0.41 -3.01
C MET A 107 17.91 -0.85 -3.59
N PHE A 108 17.11 -1.79 -4.10
CA PHE A 108 17.58 -3.10 -4.54
C PHE A 108 18.70 -3.05 -5.60
N PRO A 109 18.59 -2.27 -6.70
CA PRO A 109 19.66 -2.20 -7.70
C PRO A 109 20.97 -1.68 -7.15
N PHE A 110 20.94 -0.71 -6.23
CA PHE A 110 22.16 -0.17 -5.64
C PHE A 110 22.85 -1.17 -4.72
N MET A 111 22.08 -1.87 -3.89
CA MET A 111 22.63 -2.91 -3.02
C MET A 111 23.19 -4.08 -3.84
N SER A 112 22.49 -4.46 -4.92
CA SER A 112 22.97 -5.47 -5.87
C SER A 112 24.25 -5.04 -6.58
N ALA A 113 24.37 -3.77 -7.00
CA ALA A 113 25.57 -3.26 -7.66
C ALA A 113 26.78 -3.25 -6.71
N ILE A 114 26.61 -2.79 -5.47
CA ILE A 114 27.67 -2.84 -4.45
C ILE A 114 28.08 -4.29 -4.20
N THR A 115 27.12 -5.19 -4.03
CA THR A 115 27.39 -6.62 -3.83
C THR A 115 28.17 -7.21 -5.01
N ALA A 116 27.81 -6.89 -6.25
CA ALA A 116 28.51 -7.36 -7.45
C ALA A 116 29.97 -6.87 -7.50
N ILE A 117 30.22 -5.61 -7.15
CA ILE A 117 31.59 -5.06 -7.05
C ILE A 117 32.41 -5.80 -6.00
N LEU A 118 31.82 -6.06 -4.82
CA LEU A 118 32.49 -6.79 -3.74
C LEU A 118 32.81 -8.23 -4.14
N VAL A 119 31.89 -8.93 -4.82
CA VAL A 119 32.12 -10.27 -5.39
C VAL A 119 33.29 -10.25 -6.36
N PHE A 120 33.31 -9.28 -7.29
CA PHE A 120 34.39 -9.16 -8.27
C PHE A 120 35.76 -8.97 -7.61
N LEU A 121 35.86 -8.06 -6.62
CA LEU A 121 37.10 -7.83 -5.88
C LEU A 121 37.57 -9.08 -5.11
N ILE A 122 36.64 -9.79 -4.50
CA ILE A 122 36.92 -11.04 -3.77
C ILE A 122 37.39 -12.14 -4.72
N ILE A 123 36.79 -12.27 -5.91
CA ILE A 123 37.21 -13.25 -6.92
C ILE A 123 38.63 -12.94 -7.40
N GLN A 124 38.96 -11.66 -7.63
CA GLN A 124 40.30 -11.28 -8.10
C GLN A 124 41.41 -11.54 -7.08
N GLN A 125 41.16 -11.25 -5.79
CA GLN A 125 42.17 -11.43 -4.74
C GLN A 125 42.17 -12.84 -4.13
N GLY A 126 41.06 -13.56 -4.25
CA GLY A 126 40.80 -14.80 -3.54
C GLY A 126 40.33 -14.56 -2.10
N TRP A 127 39.37 -15.37 -1.63
CA TRP A 127 38.75 -15.21 -0.31
C TRP A 127 39.77 -15.20 0.84
N SER A 128 40.74 -16.11 0.84
CA SER A 128 41.74 -16.20 1.93
C SER A 128 42.60 -14.94 2.03
N SER A 129 42.96 -14.35 0.89
CA SER A 129 43.91 -13.23 0.78
C SER A 129 43.25 -11.87 0.96
N CYS A 130 41.91 -11.79 0.89
CA CYS A 130 41.16 -10.55 1.11
C CYS A 130 41.25 -10.07 2.56
N ASN A 131 41.31 -8.74 2.73
CA ASN A 131 41.19 -8.09 4.03
C ASN A 131 39.83 -8.40 4.69
N ASN A 132 39.82 -8.58 6.01
CA ASN A 132 38.63 -8.82 6.83
C ASN A 132 37.52 -7.77 6.63
N TYR A 133 37.87 -6.50 6.38
CA TYR A 133 36.86 -5.47 6.10
C TYR A 133 36.08 -5.75 4.81
N LEU A 134 36.76 -6.20 3.74
CA LEU A 134 36.11 -6.52 2.47
C LEU A 134 35.15 -7.71 2.62
N LYS A 135 35.55 -8.73 3.39
CA LYS A 135 34.70 -9.88 3.75
C LYS A 135 33.47 -9.44 4.53
N ALA A 136 33.64 -8.58 5.53
CA ALA A 136 32.54 -8.06 6.34
C ALA A 136 31.53 -7.27 5.49
N TYR A 137 32.01 -6.38 4.62
CA TYR A 137 31.14 -5.65 3.68
C TYR A 137 30.40 -6.60 2.75
N PHE A 138 31.10 -7.59 2.18
CA PHE A 138 30.46 -8.56 1.30
C PHE A 138 29.31 -9.30 1.98
N ILE A 139 29.53 -9.82 3.19
CA ILE A 139 28.49 -10.52 3.96
C ILE A 139 27.31 -9.59 4.27
N LEU A 140 27.59 -8.36 4.72
CA LEU A 140 26.57 -7.37 5.05
C LEU A 140 25.71 -7.02 3.82
N PHE A 141 26.34 -6.62 2.72
CA PHE A 141 25.63 -6.18 1.51
C PHE A 141 24.91 -7.32 0.82
N THR A 142 25.47 -8.54 0.82
CA THR A 142 24.76 -9.72 0.32
C THR A 142 23.49 -9.98 1.14
N THR A 143 23.60 -9.96 2.47
CA THR A 143 22.45 -10.15 3.37
C THR A 143 21.38 -9.08 3.17
N LEU A 144 21.78 -7.81 3.07
CA LEU A 144 20.86 -6.71 2.81
C LEU A 144 20.20 -6.83 1.44
N THR A 145 20.95 -7.18 0.39
CA THR A 145 20.41 -7.36 -0.97
C THR A 145 19.39 -8.48 -0.99
N SER A 146 19.68 -9.63 -0.37
CA SER A 146 18.75 -10.75 -0.25
C SER A 146 17.50 -10.37 0.54
N LEU A 147 17.66 -9.71 1.69
CA LEU A 147 16.54 -9.26 2.51
C LEU A 147 15.62 -8.32 1.72
N ILE A 148 16.19 -7.28 1.07
CA ILE A 148 15.44 -6.30 0.28
C ILE A 148 14.77 -6.98 -0.92
N GLY A 149 15.43 -7.93 -1.58
CA GLY A 149 14.87 -8.64 -2.73
C GLY A 149 13.68 -9.53 -2.38
N ILE A 150 13.71 -10.17 -1.21
CA ILE A 150 12.67 -11.12 -0.77
C ILE A 150 11.53 -10.41 -0.02
N TYR A 151 11.79 -9.23 0.56
CA TYR A 151 10.82 -8.50 1.37
C TYR A 151 9.46 -8.25 0.69
N PRO A 152 9.38 -7.79 -0.59
CA PRO A 152 8.10 -7.55 -1.24
C PRO A 152 7.21 -8.78 -1.31
N GLU A 153 7.82 -9.97 -1.46
CA GLU A 153 7.12 -11.26 -1.58
C GLU A 153 6.65 -11.76 -0.21
N VAL A 154 7.52 -11.75 0.79
CA VAL A 154 7.19 -12.19 2.16
C VAL A 154 6.04 -11.39 2.75
N TYR A 155 6.04 -10.08 2.53
CA TYR A 155 4.98 -9.19 2.99
C TYR A 155 3.85 -9.01 1.97
N LYS A 156 3.85 -9.81 0.89
CA LYS A 156 2.82 -9.82 -0.16
C LYS A 156 2.41 -8.43 -0.62
N GLN A 157 3.38 -7.52 -0.80
CA GLN A 157 3.09 -6.11 -1.04
C GLN A 157 2.28 -5.90 -2.32
N THR A 158 2.58 -6.66 -3.38
CA THR A 158 1.84 -6.61 -4.65
C THR A 158 0.39 -7.09 -4.48
N ASP A 159 0.19 -8.22 -3.80
CA ASP A 159 -1.14 -8.77 -3.57
C ASP A 159 -1.96 -7.86 -2.65
N GLY A 160 -1.34 -7.31 -1.60
CA GLY A 160 -1.95 -6.34 -0.71
C GLY A 160 -2.41 -5.10 -1.46
N ILE A 161 -1.55 -4.51 -2.31
CA ILE A 161 -1.93 -3.36 -3.16
C ILE A 161 -3.10 -3.73 -4.07
N SER A 162 -3.04 -4.87 -4.76
CA SER A 162 -4.09 -5.33 -5.67
C SER A 162 -5.42 -5.52 -4.93
N LYS A 163 -5.40 -6.19 -3.77
CA LYS A 163 -6.56 -6.46 -2.94
C LYS A 163 -7.22 -5.18 -2.41
N HIS A 164 -6.44 -4.26 -1.86
CA HIS A 164 -6.97 -3.00 -1.37
C HIS A 164 -7.46 -2.11 -2.52
N THR A 165 -6.80 -2.15 -3.69
CA THR A 165 -7.25 -1.45 -4.90
C THR A 165 -8.61 -1.96 -5.36
N LYS A 166 -8.78 -3.29 -5.43
CA LYS A 166 -10.07 -3.89 -5.76
C LYS A 166 -11.16 -3.46 -4.77
N SER A 167 -10.87 -3.54 -3.48
CA SER A 167 -11.84 -3.17 -2.44
C SER A 167 -12.20 -1.68 -2.49
N PHE A 168 -11.22 -0.80 -2.77
CA PHE A 168 -11.47 0.63 -3.01
C PHE A 168 -12.45 0.85 -4.18
N LEU A 169 -12.24 0.15 -5.30
CA LEU A 169 -13.12 0.23 -6.47
C LEU A 169 -14.52 -0.31 -6.16
N ASP A 170 -14.62 -1.40 -5.39
CA ASP A 170 -15.90 -1.97 -4.98
C ASP A 170 -16.68 -1.00 -4.07
N TYR A 171 -16.02 -0.31 -3.13
CA TYR A 171 -16.66 0.75 -2.36
C TYR A 171 -17.09 1.94 -3.22
N LYS A 172 -16.29 2.34 -4.22
CA LYS A 172 -16.68 3.38 -5.18
C LYS A 172 -17.91 2.97 -5.98
N ASN A 173 -17.99 1.71 -6.41
CA ASN A 173 -19.16 1.17 -7.08
C ASN A 173 -20.38 1.17 -6.16
N LEU A 174 -20.22 0.84 -4.88
CA LEU A 174 -21.31 0.88 -3.89
C LEU A 174 -21.86 2.30 -3.70
N GLN A 175 -20.99 3.32 -3.64
CA GLN A 175 -21.41 4.73 -3.62
C GLN A 175 -22.20 5.10 -4.88
N LYS A 176 -21.73 4.67 -6.06
CA LYS A 176 -22.44 4.88 -7.33
C LYS A 176 -23.80 4.19 -7.35
N THR A 177 -23.93 3.00 -6.78
CA THR A 177 -25.22 2.31 -6.64
C THR A 177 -26.20 3.09 -5.77
N ILE A 178 -25.73 3.68 -4.66
CA ILE A 178 -26.55 4.56 -3.81
C ILE A 178 -26.97 5.81 -4.56
N PHE A 179 -26.05 6.46 -5.27
CA PHE A 179 -26.35 7.62 -6.08
C PHE A 179 -27.39 7.30 -7.18
N ASN A 180 -27.19 6.19 -7.90
CA ASN A 180 -28.10 5.75 -8.95
C ASN A 180 -29.51 5.43 -8.40
N TYR A 181 -29.61 4.81 -7.22
CA TYR A 181 -30.89 4.61 -6.56
C TYR A 181 -31.56 5.96 -6.24
N SER A 182 -30.78 6.93 -5.76
CA SER A 182 -31.29 8.25 -5.37
C SER A 182 -31.91 9.04 -6.54
N ILE A 183 -31.46 8.81 -7.77
CA ILE A 183 -32.03 9.44 -8.98
C ILE A 183 -33.15 8.61 -9.64
N THR A 184 -33.20 7.29 -9.40
CA THR A 184 -34.15 6.37 -10.07
C THR A 184 -35.23 5.81 -9.14
N ALA A 185 -35.15 6.07 -7.83
CA ALA A 185 -36.14 5.71 -6.80
C ALA A 185 -37.61 5.87 -7.25
N PRO A 186 -38.04 7.00 -7.85
CA PRO A 186 -39.44 7.18 -8.25
C PRO A 186 -39.93 6.21 -9.34
N ILE A 187 -39.01 5.64 -10.12
CA ILE A 187 -39.31 4.66 -11.18
C ILE A 187 -39.25 3.24 -10.61
N ILE A 188 -38.23 2.94 -9.79
CA ILE A 188 -37.94 1.58 -9.30
C ILE A 188 -38.83 1.15 -8.13
N GLU A 189 -39.23 2.07 -7.24
CA GLU A 189 -40.14 1.76 -6.13
C GLU A 189 -41.55 1.40 -6.62
N LYS A 190 -41.92 1.87 -7.80
CA LYS A 190 -43.21 1.58 -8.43
C LYS A 190 -43.27 0.18 -9.06
N ASP A 191 -42.10 -0.37 -9.42
CA ASP A 191 -42.01 -1.57 -10.24
C ASP A 191 -41.45 -2.81 -9.51
N SER A 192 -40.61 -2.73 -8.44
CA SER A 192 -40.12 -3.96 -7.76
C SER A 192 -39.22 -3.87 -6.51
N ILE A 193 -38.52 -2.77 -6.23
CA ILE A 193 -37.53 -2.71 -5.12
C ILE A 193 -37.90 -1.62 -4.12
N THR A 194 -38.23 -2.03 -2.89
CA THR A 194 -38.45 -1.10 -1.78
C THR A 194 -37.14 -0.56 -1.22
N PHE A 195 -37.17 0.63 -0.62
CA PHE A 195 -36.05 1.23 0.08
C PHE A 195 -35.36 0.26 1.07
N ASP A 196 -36.13 -0.49 1.85
CA ASP A 196 -35.58 -1.44 2.84
C ASP A 196 -34.80 -2.57 2.16
N ARG A 197 -35.35 -3.13 1.07
CA ARG A 197 -34.69 -4.19 0.30
C ARG A 197 -33.40 -3.66 -0.36
N PHE A 198 -33.44 -2.43 -0.85
CA PHE A 198 -32.26 -1.75 -1.37
C PHE A 198 -31.19 -1.58 -0.28
N LEU A 199 -31.59 -1.07 0.89
CA LEU A 199 -30.69 -0.85 2.02
C LEU A 199 -30.07 -2.16 2.53
N ASP A 200 -30.84 -3.23 2.59
CA ASP A 200 -30.34 -4.56 2.96
C ASP A 200 -29.30 -5.11 1.97
N ASN A 201 -29.51 -4.88 0.68
CA ASN A 201 -28.51 -5.21 -0.33
C ASN A 201 -27.22 -4.39 -0.13
N ILE A 202 -27.32 -3.09 0.11
CA ILE A 202 -26.16 -2.24 0.42
C ILE A 202 -25.43 -2.75 1.66
N ASN A 203 -26.16 -3.02 2.76
CA ASN A 203 -25.61 -3.57 3.99
C ASN A 203 -24.90 -4.91 3.78
N THR A 204 -25.43 -5.74 2.90
CA THR A 204 -24.85 -7.05 2.58
C THR A 204 -23.56 -6.92 1.79
N GLN A 205 -23.53 -6.02 0.80
CA GLN A 205 -22.32 -5.72 0.02
C GLN A 205 -21.25 -5.08 0.90
N GLU A 206 -21.61 -4.11 1.72
CA GLU A 206 -20.72 -3.45 2.67
C GLU A 206 -20.06 -4.46 3.62
N ARG A 207 -20.83 -5.39 4.21
CA ARG A 207 -20.30 -6.44 5.10
C ARG A 207 -19.29 -7.36 4.40
N LYS A 208 -19.54 -7.72 3.14
CA LYS A 208 -18.59 -8.51 2.34
C LYS A 208 -17.28 -7.76 2.15
N LEU A 209 -17.33 -6.45 1.92
CA LEU A 209 -16.13 -5.62 1.74
C LEU A 209 -15.35 -5.39 3.04
N ILE A 210 -16.03 -5.19 4.17
CA ILE A 210 -15.38 -5.04 5.49
C ILE A 210 -14.57 -6.30 5.85
N THR A 211 -15.10 -7.48 5.53
CA THR A 211 -14.42 -8.76 5.80
C THR A 211 -13.08 -8.86 5.04
N LEU A 212 -12.95 -8.19 3.89
CA LEU A 212 -11.70 -8.15 3.12
C LEU A 212 -10.63 -7.24 3.73
N ILE A 213 -10.99 -6.25 4.55
CA ILE A 213 -10.05 -5.34 5.24
C ILE A 213 -9.24 -6.12 6.27
N PHE A 214 -9.92 -6.94 7.07
CA PHE A 214 -9.31 -7.57 8.23
C PHE A 214 -8.69 -8.93 7.94
N ASP A 215 -8.94 -9.52 6.76
CA ASP A 215 -8.50 -10.87 6.37
C ASP A 215 -8.39 -11.79 7.58
N ILE A 216 -9.48 -11.82 8.35
CA ILE A 216 -9.64 -12.83 9.37
C ILE A 216 -9.80 -14.10 8.54
N GLU A 217 -8.68 -14.79 8.33
CA GLU A 217 -8.67 -16.08 7.66
C GLU A 217 -9.71 -16.93 8.39
N LYS A 218 -10.83 -17.17 7.70
CA LYS A 218 -11.91 -18.04 8.18
C LYS A 218 -11.40 -19.43 8.58
N LYS A 219 -10.17 -19.77 8.17
CA LYS A 219 -9.45 -21.00 8.54
C LYS A 219 -9.08 -21.13 10.03
N SER A 220 -8.99 -20.06 10.82
CA SER A 220 -8.70 -20.18 12.26
C SER A 220 -9.95 -20.15 13.15
N LEU A 221 -11.00 -19.41 12.77
CA LEU A 221 -12.21 -19.28 13.58
C LEU A 221 -13.17 -20.47 13.50
N ASP A 222 -13.20 -21.19 12.37
CA ASP A 222 -14.09 -22.37 12.24
C ASP A 222 -13.62 -23.57 13.09
N LYS A 223 -12.38 -23.60 13.59
CA LYS A 223 -11.89 -24.70 14.46
C LYS A 223 -12.08 -24.44 15.94
N GLU A 224 -11.92 -23.21 16.41
CA GLU A 224 -12.04 -22.90 17.85
C GLU A 224 -13.49 -22.70 18.30
N ILE A 225 -14.37 -22.21 17.42
CA ILE A 225 -15.80 -22.07 17.75
C ILE A 225 -16.51 -23.43 17.71
N PHE A 226 -16.20 -24.32 16.76
CA PHE A 226 -16.82 -25.65 16.70
C PHE A 226 -16.34 -26.59 17.83
N ASN A 227 -15.10 -26.47 18.29
CA ASN A 227 -14.60 -27.27 19.43
C ASN A 227 -15.06 -26.74 20.79
N SER A 228 -15.36 -25.44 20.93
CA SER A 228 -15.94 -24.89 22.17
C SER A 228 -17.45 -25.19 22.30
N VAL A 229 -18.15 -25.46 21.21
CA VAL A 229 -19.57 -25.85 21.21
C VAL A 229 -19.77 -27.37 21.39
N ASN A 230 -18.82 -28.21 20.95
CA ASN A 230 -18.90 -29.67 21.10
C ASN A 230 -18.06 -30.26 22.24
N GLY A 231 -17.39 -29.44 23.04
CA GLY A 231 -16.54 -29.86 24.18
C GLY A 231 -17.28 -30.08 25.50
N ASN A 232 -18.61 -30.02 25.53
CA ASN A 232 -19.44 -30.38 26.68
C ASN A 232 -20.46 -31.44 26.26
N LYS A 233 -20.01 -32.69 26.15
CA LYS A 233 -20.80 -33.91 26.39
C LYS A 233 -19.88 -35.10 26.60
#